data_AF-A0A934NMW3-F1
#
_entry.id   AF-A0A934NMW3-F1
#
_cell.length_a   1.000
_cell.length_b   1.000
_cell.length_c   1.000
_cell.angle_alpha   90.00
_cell.angle_beta   90.00
_cell.angle_gamma   90.00
#
_symmetry.space_group_name_H-M   'P 1'
#
loop_
_entity.id
_entity.type
_entity.pdbx_description
1 polymer ?
#
loop_
_entity_poly.entity_id
_entity_poly.type
_entity_poly.pdbx_seq_one_letter_code
_entity_poly.pdbx_strand_id
1 'polypeptide(L)' 'MTQRGWDVATLCHTALGCRHYSLFDFRIDPGGQPWFLEAGLYCSFATKSVIAMMADAAGIPLTELFGGAVRQAVGS' A
#
# COMPACT_ATOMS: atom_id res chain seq x y z
N MET A 1 -10.14 7.76 4.02
CA MET A 1 -8.75 8.17 3.72
C MET A 1 -8.80 9.60 3.17
N THR A 2 -7.89 10.48 3.58
CA THR A 2 -7.88 11.87 3.05
C THR A 2 -7.22 11.89 1.67
N GLN A 3 -7.69 12.76 0.77
CA GLN A 3 -7.13 12.89 -0.59
C GLN A 3 -5.60 13.10 -0.56
N ARG A 4 -5.13 13.98 0.34
CA ARG A 4 -3.70 14.28 0.52
C ARG A 4 -2.87 13.05 0.89
N GLY A 5 -3.41 12.14 1.71
CA GLY A 5 -2.71 10.90 2.07
C GLY A 5 -2.55 9.98 0.87
N TRP A 6 -3.58 9.89 0.02
CA TRP A 6 -3.54 9.12 -1.22
C TRP A 6 -2.52 9.69 -2.22
N ASP A 7 -2.51 11.01 -2.40
CA ASP A 7 -1.61 11.68 -3.34
C ASP A 7 -0.15 11.44 -2.97
N VAL A 8 0.20 11.56 -1.67
CA VAL A 8 1.56 11.34 -1.19
C VAL A 8 1.95 9.86 -1.27
N ALA A 9 1.07 8.93 -0.92
CA ALA A 9 1.33 7.50 -1.09
C ALA A 9 1.61 7.13 -2.56
N THR A 10 0.83 7.69 -3.50
CA THR A 10 1.02 7.47 -4.94
C THR A 10 2.33 8.07 -5.46
N LEU A 11 2.70 9.25 -4.96
CA LEU A 11 4.00 9.87 -5.26
C LEU A 11 5.15 8.99 -4.76
N CYS A 12 5.09 8.49 -3.52
CA CYS A 12 6.10 7.59 -2.96
C CYS A 12 6.22 6.29 -3.78
N HIS A 13 5.10 5.70 -4.20
CA HIS A 13 5.10 4.49 -5.04
C HIS A 13 5.93 4.69 -6.32
N THR A 14 5.70 5.82 -7.00
CA THR A 14 6.39 6.18 -8.23
C THR A 14 7.85 6.51 -7.98
N ALA A 15 8.13 7.36 -6.99
CA ALA A 15 9.47 7.84 -6.68
C ALA A 15 10.42 6.72 -6.23
N LEU A 16 9.90 5.71 -5.54
CA LEU A 16 10.68 4.56 -5.06
C LEU A 16 10.72 3.40 -6.09
N GLY A 17 10.10 3.55 -7.26
CA GLY A 17 10.05 2.50 -8.28
C GLY A 17 9.35 1.23 -7.79
N CYS A 18 8.36 1.38 -6.91
CA CYS A 18 7.58 0.26 -6.40
C CYS A 18 6.80 -0.41 -7.53
N ARG A 19 6.47 -1.69 -7.34
CA ARG A 19 5.73 -2.49 -8.31
C ARG A 19 4.66 -3.31 -7.61
N HIS A 20 3.51 -3.46 -8.26
CA HIS A 20 2.33 -4.22 -7.85
C HIS A 20 1.64 -3.69 -6.58
N TYR A 21 2.36 -3.49 -5.48
CA TYR A 21 1.86 -2.85 -4.27
C TYR A 21 2.96 -2.07 -3.55
N SER A 22 2.55 -1.22 -2.61
CA SER A 22 3.45 -0.55 -1.67
C SER A 22 2.72 -0.31 -0.36
N LEU A 23 3.43 -0.45 0.76
CA LEU A 23 2.96 -0.07 2.08
C LEU A 23 3.86 1.03 2.61
N PHE A 24 3.24 2.15 2.99
CA PHE A 24 3.94 3.34 3.46
C PHE A 24 3.36 3.80 4.78
N ASP A 25 4.24 4.04 5.74
CA ASP A 25 3.86 4.59 7.02
C ASP A 25 4.10 6.09 7.01
N PHE A 26 3.06 6.84 7.39
CA PHE A 26 3.10 8.29 7.51
C PHE A 26 2.71 8.70 8.91
N ARG A 27 3.43 9.68 9.48
CA ARG A 27 2.94 10.44 10.64
C ARG A 27 2.23 11.68 10.13
N ILE A 28 0.96 11.84 10.52
CA ILE A 28 0.18 13.04 10.20
C ILE A 28 0.34 14.03 11.36
N ASP A 29 0.79 15.24 11.08
CA ASP A 29 0.87 16.30 12.09
C ASP A 29 -0.51 16.97 12.34
N PRO A 30 -0.65 17.85 13.35
CA PRO A 30 -1.93 18.52 13.63
C PRO A 30 -2.46 19.40 12.48
N GLY A 31 -1.59 19.84 11.57
CA GLY A 31 -1.98 20.59 10.36
C GLY A 31 -2.42 19.69 9.20
N GLY A 32 -2.40 18.36 9.39
CA GLY A 32 -2.76 17.38 8.36
C GLY A 32 -1.65 17.10 7.36
N GLN A 33 -0.41 17.54 7.61
CA GLN A 33 0.72 17.23 6.73
C GLN A 33 1.21 15.80 7.02
N PRO A 34 1.27 14.93 6.00
CA PRO A 34 1.90 13.62 6.12
C PRO A 34 3.43 13.73 6.07
N TRP A 35 4.09 13.05 7.01
CA TRP A 35 5.54 12.90 7.07
C TRP A 35 5.89 11.43 6.84
N PHE A 36 6.64 11.15 5.76
CA PHE A 36 7.07 9.79 5.40
C PHE A 36 8.00 9.22 6.46
N LEU A 37 7.72 7.99 6.93
CA LEU A 37 8.53 7.30 7.93
C LEU A 37 9.27 6.12 7.32
N GLU A 38 8.54 5.20 6.69
CA GLU A 38 9.11 3.98 6.13
C GLU A 38 8.35 3.47 4.90
N ALA A 39 9.06 2.68 4.10
CA ALA A 39 8.51 1.86 3.03
C ALA A 39 8.61 0.38 3.38
N GLY A 40 7.50 -0.21 3.82
CA GLY A 40 7.37 -1.63 4.12
C GLY A 40 7.15 -2.47 2.87
N LEU A 41 8.11 -2.48 1.94
CA LEU A 41 7.95 -3.11 0.62
C LEU A 41 7.78 -4.63 0.69
N TYR A 42 8.26 -5.26 1.76
CA TYR A 42 7.92 -6.63 2.14
C TYR A 42 7.29 -6.61 3.53
N CYS A 43 6.07 -7.14 3.65
CA CYS A 43 5.36 -7.23 4.92
C CYS A 43 4.84 -8.65 5.14
N SER A 44 4.45 -8.96 6.37
CA SER A 44 3.76 -10.22 6.66
C SER A 44 2.41 -10.25 5.91
N PHE A 45 1.99 -11.42 5.44
CA PHE A 45 0.69 -11.64 4.77
C PHE A 45 -0.28 -12.50 5.60
N ALA A 46 -0.06 -12.58 6.91
CA ALA A 46 -1.01 -13.23 7.80
C ALA A 46 -2.36 -12.49 7.80
N THR A 47 -3.43 -13.17 8.21
CA THR A 47 -4.80 -12.62 8.18
C THR A 47 -4.96 -11.28 8.90
N LYS A 48 -4.15 -11.02 9.94
CA LYS A 48 -4.17 -9.77 10.71
C LYS A 48 -3.07 -8.78 10.31
N SER A 49 -2.33 -9.06 9.24
CA SER A 49 -1.32 -8.14 8.76
C SER A 49 -1.96 -6.94 8.08
N VAL A 50 -1.26 -5.80 8.11
CA VAL A 50 -1.77 -4.51 7.66
C VAL A 50 -2.32 -4.58 6.23
N ILE A 51 -1.58 -5.16 5.28
CA ILE A 51 -2.04 -5.21 3.89
C ILE A 51 -3.29 -6.08 3.71
N ALA A 52 -3.42 -7.15 4.48
CA ALA A 52 -4.59 -8.03 4.46
C ALA A 52 -5.82 -7.31 5.01
N MET A 53 -5.66 -6.62 6.14
CA MET A 53 -6.73 -5.81 6.74
C MET A 53 -7.12 -4.62 5.86
N MET A 54 -6.16 -3.98 5.20
CA MET A 54 -6.43 -2.87 4.27
C MET A 54 -7.18 -3.34 3.01
N ALA A 55 -6.82 -4.49 2.46
CA ALA A 55 -7.52 -5.09 1.32
C ALA A 55 -8.97 -5.42 1.68
N ASP A 56 -9.18 -6.08 2.82
CA ASP A 56 -10.52 -6.41 3.33
C ASP A 56 -11.37 -5.14 3.56
N ALA A 57 -10.81 -4.11 4.19
CA ALA A 57 -11.47 -2.83 4.40
C ALA A 57 -11.80 -2.09 3.07
N ALA A 58 -11.03 -2.34 2.01
CA ALA A 58 -11.29 -1.84 0.67
C ALA A 58 -12.25 -2.74 -0.14
N GLY A 59 -12.72 -3.85 0.42
CA GLY A 59 -13.57 -4.82 -0.27
C GLY A 59 -12.84 -5.65 -1.33
N ILE A 60 -11.51 -5.75 -1.25
CA ILE A 60 -10.66 -6.48 -2.19
C ILE A 60 -10.31 -7.84 -1.56
N PRO A 61 -10.80 -8.97 -2.11
CA PRO A 61 -10.39 -10.29 -1.66
C PRO A 61 -8.88 -10.47 -1.79
N LEU A 62 -8.24 -11.06 -0.78
CA LEU A 62 -6.78 -11.31 -0.80
C LEU A 62 -6.33 -12.13 -2.00
N THR A 63 -7.15 -13.09 -2.44
CA THR A 63 -6.90 -13.91 -3.63
C THR A 63 -6.87 -13.07 -4.91
N GLU A 64 -7.68 -12.01 -4.98
CA GLU A 64 -7.69 -11.07 -6.10
C GLU A 64 -6.45 -10.18 -6.09
N LEU A 65 -6.12 -9.60 -4.92
CA LEU A 65 -4.94 -8.75 -4.74
C LEU A 65 -3.65 -9.50 -5.14
N PHE A 66 -3.40 -10.66 -4.52
CA PHE A 66 -2.19 -11.44 -4.81
C PHE A 66 -2.25 -12.09 -6.19
N GLY A 67 -3.42 -12.54 -6.65
CA GLY A 67 -3.58 -13.05 -8.00
C GLY A 67 -3.23 -12.01 -9.06
N GLY A 68 -3.62 -10.75 -8.86
CA GLY A 68 -3.24 -9.64 -9.72
C GLY A 68 -1.73 -9.38 -9.72
N ALA A 69 -1.12 -9.35 -8.54
CA ALA A 69 0.33 -9.19 -8.41
C ALA A 69 1.10 -10.32 -9.11
N VAL A 70 0.64 -11.57 -8.99
CA VAL A 70 1.24 -12.72 -9.68
C VAL A 70 1.12 -12.59 -11.19
N ARG A 71 -0.07 -12.27 -11.73
CA ARG A 71 -0.28 -12.07 -13.18
C ARG A 71 0.66 -10.99 -13.74
N GLN A 72 0.75 -9.86 -13.06
CA GLN A 72 1.65 -8.77 -13.45
C GLN A 72 3.13 -9.19 -13.38
N ALA A 73 3.51 -9.99 -12.38
CA ALA A 73 4.88 -10.47 -12.23
C ALA A 73 5.30 -11.46 -13.32
N VAL A 74 4.37 -12.28 -13.82
CA VAL A 74 4.65 -13.26 -14.89
C VAL A 74 4.43 -12.70 -16.31
N GLY A 75 3.93 -11.46 -16.43
CA GLY A 75 3.74 -10.80 -17.73
C GLY A 75 2.63 -11.37 -18.60
N SER A 76 1.64 -12.03 -18.00
CA SER A 76 0.47 -12.64 -18.68
C SER A 76 -0.79 -11.80 -18.57
#